data_AF-A0A9R1CBJ7-F1
#
_entry.id   AF-A0A9R1CBJ7-F1
#
_cell.length_a   1.000
_cell.length_b   1.000
_cell.length_c   1.000
_cell.angle_alpha   90.00
_cell.angle_beta   90.00
_cell.angle_gamma   90.00
#
_symmetry.space_group_name_H-M   'P 1'
#
loop_
_entity.id
_entity.type
_entity.pdbx_description
1 polymer ?
#
loop_
_entity_poly.entity_id
_entity_poly.type
_entity_poly.pdbx_seq_one_letter_code
_entity_poly.pdbx_strand_id
1 'polypeptide(L)'
;MGNKVSKIFSTYLWGNIYAMFLVLALLCVGLKYGIDLYTHHGESIVVPNFVHKQYDDACDMADKVGLTIEVSDTGYVKELPPDCILEQSPVPGKRIKSTHVVYVTINAATAPSLVLPDLIDNSSYREAQAKLLSMGFKVGDPVYRPGERDWVYGILVNGKPVHTGDRIPRDAILVIQVGDGTRNYADTTLIDQDEFDGVDVPEDDKSANDEDDYEYEYKWEVVPEDQDVPDAIEERPLDEATEPEEQGGEKSE
;
A
#
# COMPACT_ATOMS: atom_id res chain seq x y z
N MET A 1 53.40 -2.72 79.40
CA MET A 1 53.34 -2.35 77.97
C MET A 1 54.77 -2.42 77.44
N GLY A 2 55.17 -3.15 76.41
CA GLY A 2 54.48 -3.94 75.40
C GLY A 2 55.52 -4.29 74.34
N ASN A 3 56.26 -5.40 74.51
CA ASN A 3 57.18 -5.89 73.48
C ASN A 3 56.50 -7.02 72.69
N LYS A 4 55.38 -6.69 72.03
CA LYS A 4 54.76 -7.56 71.02
C LYS A 4 55.20 -7.20 69.60
N VAL A 5 56.14 -6.27 69.45
CA VAL A 5 56.54 -5.71 68.15
C VAL A 5 57.59 -6.58 67.43
N SER A 6 58.45 -7.32 68.14
CA SER A 6 59.50 -8.13 67.50
C SER A 6 58.97 -9.38 66.77
N LYS A 7 57.80 -9.91 67.16
CA LYS A 7 57.15 -11.03 66.45
C LYS A 7 56.61 -10.62 65.07
N ILE A 8 56.36 -9.33 64.85
CA ILE A 8 55.84 -8.78 63.59
C ILE A 8 56.95 -8.70 62.53
N PHE A 9 58.22 -8.69 62.95
CA PHE A 9 59.41 -8.63 62.07
C PHE A 9 60.09 -9.99 61.86
N SER A 10 59.39 -11.11 62.07
CA SER A 10 59.92 -12.44 61.74
C SER A 10 59.95 -12.63 60.22
N THR A 11 61.09 -13.08 59.69
CA THR A 11 61.30 -13.38 58.25
C THR A 11 60.25 -14.34 57.70
N TYR A 12 59.75 -15.26 58.53
CA TYR A 12 58.66 -16.18 58.18
C TYR A 12 57.30 -15.50 58.00
N LEU A 13 56.98 -14.49 58.81
CA LEU A 13 55.70 -13.77 58.70
C LEU A 13 55.69 -12.91 57.43
N TRP A 14 56.80 -12.22 57.15
CA TRP A 14 56.95 -11.41 55.94
C TRP A 14 57.01 -12.26 54.67
N GLY A 15 57.65 -13.45 54.71
CA GLY A 15 57.65 -14.42 53.61
C GLY A 15 56.25 -14.95 53.28
N ASN A 16 55.44 -15.28 54.29
CA ASN A 16 54.05 -15.72 54.08
C ASN A 16 53.15 -14.60 53.53
N ILE A 17 53.32 -13.36 54.00
CA ILE A 17 52.60 -12.21 53.44
C ILE A 17 52.98 -11.98 51.97
N TYR A 18 54.28 -12.06 51.64
CA TYR A 18 54.73 -11.95 50.26
C TYR A 18 54.17 -13.09 49.38
N ALA A 19 54.18 -14.33 49.89
CA ALA A 19 53.60 -15.47 49.19
C ALA A 19 52.08 -15.29 48.95
N MET A 20 51.34 -14.79 49.95
CA MET A 20 49.91 -14.52 49.79
C MET A 20 49.66 -13.41 48.76
N PHE A 21 50.48 -12.35 48.77
CA PHE A 21 50.42 -11.29 47.77
C PHE A 21 50.72 -11.82 46.36
N LEU A 22 51.70 -12.71 46.22
CA LEU A 22 52.05 -13.34 44.94
C LEU A 22 50.90 -14.20 44.41
N VAL A 23 50.30 -15.04 45.26
CA VAL A 23 49.13 -15.84 44.89
C VAL A 23 47.95 -14.96 44.49
N LEU A 24 47.70 -13.87 45.23
CA LEU A 24 46.63 -12.93 44.89
C LEU A 24 46.91 -12.21 43.56
N ALA A 25 48.14 -11.80 43.31
CA ALA A 25 48.56 -11.19 42.06
C ALA A 25 48.38 -12.16 40.88
N LEU A 26 48.79 -13.43 41.03
CA LEU A 26 48.58 -14.47 40.02
C LEU A 26 47.10 -14.72 39.77
N LEU A 27 46.27 -14.76 40.83
CA LEU A 27 44.82 -14.90 40.71
C LEU A 27 44.21 -13.73 39.92
N CYS A 28 44.59 -12.48 40.23
CA CYS A 28 44.12 -11.30 39.51
C CYS A 28 44.54 -11.31 38.04
N VAL A 29 45.78 -11.68 37.73
CA VAL A 29 46.26 -11.79 36.34
C VAL A 29 45.51 -12.90 35.59
N GLY A 30 45.33 -14.05 36.23
CA GLY A 30 44.58 -15.19 35.68
C GLY A 30 43.12 -14.86 35.40
N LEU A 31 42.44 -14.17 36.32
CA LEU A 31 41.07 -13.66 36.12
C LEU A 31 41.01 -12.65 34.97
N LYS A 32 41.98 -11.73 34.89
CA LYS A 32 42.00 -10.69 33.85
C LYS A 32 42.16 -11.31 32.45
N TYR A 33 43.10 -12.23 32.29
CA TYR A 33 43.28 -12.97 31.03
C TYR A 33 42.14 -13.95 30.74
N GLY A 34 41.61 -14.62 31.77
CA GLY A 34 40.52 -15.58 31.62
C GLY A 34 39.23 -14.90 31.15
N ILE A 35 38.92 -13.71 31.67
CA ILE A 35 37.78 -12.90 31.22
C ILE A 35 38.01 -12.42 29.79
N ASP A 36 39.20 -11.86 29.46
CA ASP A 36 39.51 -11.39 28.10
C ASP A 36 39.40 -12.53 27.06
N LEU A 37 39.85 -13.74 27.39
CA LEU A 37 39.75 -14.92 26.52
C LEU A 37 38.31 -15.43 26.39
N TYR A 38 37.53 -15.39 27.46
CA TYR A 38 36.16 -15.89 27.50
C TYR A 38 35.17 -14.96 26.80
N THR A 39 35.35 -13.64 26.89
CA THR A 39 34.35 -12.68 26.39
C THR A 39 34.59 -12.16 24.98
N HIS A 40 35.69 -12.55 24.30
CA HIS A 40 36.06 -12.05 22.95
C HIS A 40 35.74 -10.55 22.80
N HIS A 41 36.11 -9.77 23.81
CA HIS A 41 35.80 -8.35 23.83
C HIS A 41 36.54 -7.63 22.71
N GLY A 42 35.79 -7.05 21.78
CA GLY A 42 36.29 -5.94 20.98
C GLY A 42 36.55 -6.22 19.50
N GLU A 43 36.00 -7.27 18.90
CA GLU A 43 35.91 -7.32 17.44
C GLU A 43 34.91 -6.28 16.95
N SER A 44 35.44 -5.08 16.71
CA SER A 44 34.74 -3.99 16.06
C SER A 44 35.01 -4.05 14.56
N ILE A 45 33.94 -4.16 13.79
CA ILE A 45 33.97 -4.21 12.34
C ILE A 45 33.74 -2.79 11.82
N VAL A 46 34.50 -2.40 10.80
CA VAL A 46 34.31 -1.12 10.13
C VAL A 46 33.17 -1.27 9.15
N VAL A 47 32.14 -0.44 9.29
CA VAL A 47 30.97 -0.45 8.41
C VAL A 47 31.39 -0.02 6.99
N PRO A 48 31.21 -0.87 5.96
CA PRO A 48 31.41 -0.49 4.57
C PRO A 48 30.43 0.60 4.12
N ASN A 49 30.73 1.23 2.98
CA ASN A 49 29.77 2.11 2.33
C ASN A 49 28.88 1.29 1.37
N PHE A 50 27.60 1.20 1.70
CA PHE A 50 26.56 0.53 0.92
C PHE A 50 25.74 1.52 0.09
N VAL A 51 25.86 2.83 0.33
CA VAL A 51 25.11 3.86 -0.41
C VAL A 51 25.43 3.78 -1.90
N HIS A 52 24.40 3.90 -2.74
CA HIS A 52 24.46 3.75 -4.20
C HIS A 52 24.82 2.34 -4.72
N LYS A 53 24.83 1.32 -3.85
CA LYS A 53 24.90 -0.08 -4.26
C LYS A 53 23.50 -0.66 -4.37
N GLN A 54 23.36 -1.69 -5.21
CA GLN A 54 22.18 -2.55 -5.13
C GLN A 54 22.14 -3.25 -3.78
N TYR A 55 20.92 -3.50 -3.30
CA TYR A 55 20.69 -4.22 -2.06
C TYR A 55 21.38 -5.60 -2.04
N ASP A 56 21.30 -6.35 -3.14
CA ASP A 56 21.93 -7.68 -3.25
C ASP A 56 23.46 -7.60 -3.15
N ASP A 57 24.09 -6.68 -3.90
CA ASP A 57 25.54 -6.44 -3.82
C ASP A 57 25.97 -6.02 -2.40
N ALA A 58 25.14 -5.24 -1.72
CA ALA A 58 25.40 -4.77 -0.36
C ALA A 58 25.31 -5.92 0.65
N CYS A 59 24.33 -6.82 0.52
CA CYS A 59 24.23 -8.04 1.31
C CYS A 59 25.49 -8.90 1.16
N ASP A 60 25.94 -9.14 -0.06
CA ASP A 60 27.19 -9.88 -0.33
C ASP A 60 28.42 -9.20 0.29
N MET A 61 28.47 -7.86 0.28
CA MET A 61 29.55 -7.10 0.92
C MET A 61 29.49 -7.17 2.43
N ALA A 62 28.28 -7.18 3.02
CA ALA A 62 28.06 -7.28 4.45
C ALA A 62 28.42 -8.68 4.98
N ASP A 63 28.02 -9.73 4.28
CA ASP A 63 28.32 -11.12 4.64
C ASP A 63 29.83 -11.39 4.68
N LYS A 64 30.59 -10.79 3.74
CA LYS A 64 32.07 -10.88 3.71
C LYS A 64 32.74 -10.29 4.96
N VAL A 65 32.09 -9.32 5.59
CA VAL A 65 32.57 -8.69 6.82
C VAL A 65 31.78 -9.13 8.07
N GLY A 66 30.90 -10.12 7.95
CA GLY A 66 30.09 -10.63 9.08
C GLY A 66 29.12 -9.60 9.66
N LEU A 67 28.58 -8.70 8.82
CA LEU A 67 27.52 -7.75 9.17
C LEU A 67 26.19 -8.20 8.58
N THR A 68 25.10 -7.89 9.28
CA THR A 68 23.73 -8.12 8.77
C THR A 68 23.13 -6.80 8.30
N ILE A 69 22.53 -6.78 7.13
CA ILE A 69 21.79 -5.63 6.59
C ILE A 69 20.30 -5.92 6.65
N GLU A 70 19.50 -4.94 7.04
CA GLU A 70 18.03 -4.99 6.98
C GLU A 70 17.47 -3.69 6.38
N VAL A 71 16.41 -3.83 5.58
CA VAL A 71 15.68 -2.67 5.04
C VAL A 71 14.80 -2.09 6.13
N SER A 72 15.07 -0.84 6.52
CA SER A 72 14.25 -0.13 7.51
C SER A 72 13.14 0.72 6.89
N ASP A 73 13.37 1.26 5.69
CA ASP A 73 12.44 2.15 5.02
C ASP A 73 12.65 2.13 3.49
N THR A 74 11.70 2.69 2.76
CA THR A 74 11.73 2.83 1.30
C THR A 74 11.54 4.30 0.91
N GLY A 75 12.51 4.86 0.20
CA GLY A 75 12.40 6.18 -0.43
C GLY A 75 12.14 6.06 -1.93
N TYR A 76 11.77 7.16 -2.60
CA TYR A 76 11.69 7.19 -4.07
C TYR A 76 12.50 8.35 -4.63
N VAL A 77 13.55 8.02 -5.38
CA VAL A 77 14.42 8.95 -6.13
C VAL A 77 14.44 8.50 -7.58
N LYS A 78 13.92 9.33 -8.47
CA LYS A 78 13.71 9.00 -9.90
C LYS A 78 15.01 8.78 -10.65
N GLU A 79 16.09 9.43 -10.23
CA GLU A 79 17.40 9.39 -10.86
C GLU A 79 18.17 8.10 -10.55
N LEU A 80 17.73 7.33 -9.54
CA LEU A 80 18.40 6.13 -9.07
C LEU A 80 17.63 4.87 -9.47
N PRO A 81 18.33 3.73 -9.69
CA PRO A 81 17.68 2.47 -10.01
C PRO A 81 16.88 1.93 -8.81
N PRO A 82 15.90 1.03 -9.06
CA PRO A 82 15.20 0.31 -8.00
C PRO A 82 16.18 -0.48 -7.12
N ASP A 83 15.80 -0.70 -5.86
CA ASP A 83 16.53 -1.51 -4.87
C ASP A 83 17.96 -1.02 -4.59
N CYS A 84 18.26 0.21 -5.01
CA CYS A 84 19.49 0.91 -4.68
C CYS A 84 19.40 1.47 -3.26
N ILE A 85 20.45 1.31 -2.47
CA ILE A 85 20.52 1.89 -1.13
C ILE A 85 20.69 3.40 -1.24
N LEU A 86 19.74 4.13 -0.68
CA LEU A 86 19.71 5.59 -0.59
C LEU A 86 20.49 6.08 0.63
N GLU A 87 20.25 5.45 1.77
CA GLU A 87 20.82 5.82 3.05
C GLU A 87 21.15 4.58 3.86
N GLN A 88 22.11 4.70 4.77
CA GLN A 88 22.46 3.66 5.72
C GLN A 88 22.64 4.23 7.12
N SER A 89 22.30 3.43 8.12
CA SER A 89 22.57 3.68 9.52
C SER A 89 23.08 2.40 10.16
N PRO A 90 24.31 2.38 10.72
CA PRO A 90 25.20 3.53 10.96
C PRO A 90 25.97 4.03 9.72
N VAL A 91 26.50 5.25 9.82
CA VAL A 91 27.30 5.87 8.75
C VAL A 91 28.55 5.05 8.37
N PRO A 92 28.98 5.09 7.10
CA PRO A 92 30.18 4.39 6.64
C PRO A 92 31.43 4.75 7.46
N GLY A 93 32.33 3.78 7.63
CA GLY A 93 33.60 3.97 8.35
C GLY A 93 33.47 3.96 9.87
N LYS A 94 32.24 3.91 10.42
CA LYS A 94 32.02 3.74 11.85
C LYS A 94 32.42 2.32 12.28
N ARG A 95 32.94 2.18 13.50
CA ARG A 95 33.20 0.87 14.11
C ARG A 95 32.00 0.42 14.91
N ILE A 96 31.47 -0.76 14.61
CA ILE A 96 30.39 -1.41 15.34
C ILE A 96 30.77 -2.83 15.73
N LYS A 97 30.15 -3.37 16.78
CA LYS A 97 30.27 -4.80 17.09
C LYS A 97 29.58 -5.61 15.98
N SER A 98 30.07 -6.81 15.70
CA SER A 98 29.47 -7.74 14.72
C SER A 98 27.99 -8.03 14.95
N THR A 99 27.50 -7.90 16.19
CA THR A 99 26.12 -8.16 16.58
C THR A 99 25.13 -7.07 16.17
N HIS A 100 25.59 -5.95 15.60
CA HIS A 100 24.72 -4.86 15.17
C HIS A 100 24.24 -5.05 13.74
N VAL A 101 22.94 -4.83 13.54
CA VAL A 101 22.31 -4.76 12.22
C VAL A 101 22.54 -3.36 11.63
N VAL A 102 22.88 -3.32 10.34
CA VAL A 102 22.95 -2.10 9.55
C VAL A 102 21.60 -1.91 8.87
N TYR A 103 20.91 -0.84 9.24
CA TYR A 103 19.64 -0.48 8.63
C TYR A 103 19.88 0.33 7.37
N VAL A 104 19.19 0.00 6.29
CA VAL A 104 19.28 0.69 5.01
C VAL A 104 17.91 1.15 4.55
N THR A 105 17.91 2.30 3.90
CA THR A 105 16.75 2.80 3.15
C THR A 105 16.98 2.50 1.68
N ILE A 106 16.07 1.79 1.04
CA ILE A 106 16.18 1.41 -0.38
C ILE A 106 15.31 2.30 -1.26
N ASN A 107 15.65 2.36 -2.55
CA ASN A 107 14.86 3.04 -3.55
C ASN A 107 13.72 2.15 -4.04
N ALA A 108 12.49 2.62 -3.91
CA ALA A 108 11.31 1.95 -4.41
C ALA A 108 11.32 1.90 -5.95
N ALA A 109 10.81 0.80 -6.51
CA ALA A 109 10.74 0.62 -7.96
C ALA A 109 9.74 1.56 -8.65
N THR A 110 8.69 1.96 -7.94
CA THR A 110 7.62 2.79 -8.50
C THR A 110 7.41 4.02 -7.63
N ALA A 111 7.05 5.13 -8.26
CA ALA A 111 6.68 6.36 -7.58
C ALA A 111 5.55 6.11 -6.58
N PRO A 112 5.53 6.82 -5.43
CA PRO A 112 4.46 6.68 -4.46
C PRO A 112 3.11 7.05 -5.11
N SER A 113 2.20 6.09 -5.10
CA SER A 113 0.85 6.24 -5.66
C SER A 113 -0.17 6.54 -4.56
N LEU A 114 -1.16 7.35 -4.87
CA LEU A 114 -2.32 7.64 -4.04
C LEU A 114 -3.58 7.09 -4.72
N VAL A 115 -4.57 6.69 -3.92
CA VAL A 115 -5.85 6.19 -4.44
C VAL A 115 -6.74 7.37 -4.83
N LEU A 116 -7.35 7.31 -6.01
CA LEU A 116 -8.31 8.32 -6.44
C LEU A 116 -9.61 8.21 -5.61
N PRO A 117 -10.03 9.27 -4.91
CA PRO A 117 -11.29 9.26 -4.17
C PRO A 117 -12.47 9.31 -5.13
N ASP A 118 -13.65 8.93 -4.61
CA ASP A 118 -14.88 9.09 -5.38
C ASP A 118 -15.24 10.58 -5.52
N LEU A 119 -15.29 11.02 -6.77
CA LEU A 119 -15.45 12.42 -7.20
C LEU A 119 -16.22 12.54 -8.53
N ILE A 120 -16.14 11.51 -9.37
CA ILE A 120 -16.81 11.47 -10.68
C ILE A 120 -18.30 11.33 -10.41
N ASP A 121 -19.10 12.23 -10.98
CA ASP A 121 -20.56 12.29 -10.80
C ASP A 121 -21.07 12.45 -9.35
N ASN A 122 -20.19 12.83 -8.41
CA ASN A 122 -20.55 12.98 -7.00
C ASN A 122 -20.04 14.30 -6.39
N SER A 123 -19.37 15.16 -7.16
CA SER A 123 -18.76 16.38 -6.63
C SER A 123 -18.76 17.52 -7.63
N SER A 124 -18.82 18.74 -7.12
CA SER A 124 -18.56 19.94 -7.91
C SER A 124 -17.06 20.11 -8.19
N TYR A 125 -16.69 20.85 -9.25
CA TYR A 125 -15.29 21.11 -9.60
C TYR A 125 -14.48 21.65 -8.43
N ARG A 126 -15.04 22.61 -7.68
CA ARG A 126 -14.36 23.24 -6.54
C ARG A 126 -14.10 22.25 -5.41
N GLU A 127 -15.06 21.38 -5.14
CA GLU A 127 -14.95 20.35 -4.12
C GLU A 127 -13.93 19.28 -4.52
N ALA A 128 -14.02 18.79 -5.76
CA ALA A 128 -13.08 17.83 -6.31
C ALA A 128 -11.65 18.38 -6.31
N GLN A 129 -11.46 19.62 -6.75
CA GLN A 129 -10.16 20.28 -6.72
C GLN A 129 -9.61 20.39 -5.29
N ALA A 130 -10.42 20.84 -4.33
CA ALA A 130 -9.99 20.95 -2.94
C ALA A 130 -9.63 19.59 -2.33
N LYS A 131 -10.40 18.53 -2.62
CA LYS A 131 -10.16 17.16 -2.14
C LYS A 131 -8.87 16.57 -2.74
N LEU A 132 -8.66 16.74 -4.04
CA LEU A 132 -7.45 16.26 -4.71
C LEU A 132 -6.19 16.98 -4.20
N LEU A 133 -6.26 18.31 -4.05
CA LEU A 133 -5.14 19.09 -3.51
C LEU A 133 -4.84 18.73 -2.06
N SER A 134 -5.86 18.50 -1.22
CA SER A 134 -5.65 18.12 0.18
C SER A 134 -5.04 16.72 0.34
N MET A 135 -5.31 15.80 -0.60
CA MET A 135 -4.67 14.49 -0.68
C MET A 135 -3.23 14.55 -1.21
N GLY A 136 -2.79 15.69 -1.75
CA GLY A 136 -1.44 15.89 -2.28
C GLY A 136 -1.29 15.56 -3.77
N PHE A 137 -2.39 15.45 -4.51
CA PHE A 137 -2.37 15.39 -5.97
C PHE A 137 -2.10 16.77 -6.58
N LYS A 138 -1.54 16.80 -7.79
CA LYS A 138 -1.40 18.01 -8.58
C LYS A 138 -2.58 18.11 -9.55
N VAL A 139 -3.34 19.20 -9.48
CA VAL A 139 -4.47 19.45 -10.37
C VAL A 139 -4.07 20.49 -11.41
N GLY A 140 -4.26 20.18 -12.69
CA GLY A 140 -4.04 21.08 -13.82
C GLY A 140 -5.28 21.90 -14.19
N ASP A 141 -5.24 22.56 -15.34
CA ASP A 141 -6.38 23.32 -15.85
C ASP A 141 -7.55 22.38 -16.21
N PRO A 142 -8.80 22.76 -15.88
CA PRO A 142 -9.97 21.94 -16.18
C PRO A 142 -10.26 21.91 -17.69
N VAL A 143 -10.79 20.79 -18.16
CA VAL A 143 -11.29 20.64 -19.52
C VAL A 143 -12.81 20.70 -19.48
N TYR A 144 -13.38 21.64 -20.22
CA TYR A 144 -14.83 21.82 -20.26
C TYR A 144 -15.47 20.91 -21.30
N ARG A 145 -16.61 20.32 -20.95
CA ARG A 145 -17.47 19.55 -21.87
C ARG A 145 -18.94 20.01 -21.75
N PRO A 146 -19.76 19.82 -22.80
CA PRO A 146 -21.19 20.12 -22.73
C PRO A 146 -21.86 19.38 -21.57
N GLY A 147 -22.42 20.12 -20.61
CA GLY A 147 -22.99 19.50 -19.41
C GLY A 147 -23.56 20.48 -18.39
N GLU A 148 -23.88 19.97 -17.21
CA GLU A 148 -24.31 20.74 -16.03
C GLU A 148 -23.15 21.58 -15.50
N ARG A 149 -23.42 22.84 -15.12
CA ARG A 149 -22.34 23.77 -14.75
C ARG A 149 -21.58 23.27 -13.52
N ASP A 150 -20.25 23.31 -13.59
CA ASP A 150 -19.34 22.94 -12.50
C ASP A 150 -19.44 21.47 -12.05
N TRP A 151 -20.15 20.61 -12.80
CA TRP A 151 -20.25 19.18 -12.52
C TRP A 151 -19.04 18.40 -13.02
N VAL A 152 -18.54 17.46 -12.22
CA VAL A 152 -17.38 16.63 -12.57
C VAL A 152 -17.82 15.37 -13.30
N TYR A 153 -17.54 15.30 -14.59
CA TYR A 153 -17.86 14.15 -15.45
C TYR A 153 -16.75 13.11 -15.53
N GLY A 154 -15.55 13.46 -15.09
CA GLY A 154 -14.42 12.56 -15.20
C GLY A 154 -13.10 13.22 -14.83
N ILE A 155 -12.08 12.40 -14.67
CA ILE A 155 -10.72 12.83 -14.40
C ILE A 155 -9.79 12.17 -15.41
N LEU A 156 -8.84 12.93 -15.92
CA LEU A 156 -7.84 12.47 -16.87
C LEU A 156 -6.45 12.53 -16.22
N VAL A 157 -5.66 11.49 -16.42
CA VAL A 157 -4.23 11.45 -16.08
C VAL A 157 -3.44 11.19 -17.35
N ASN A 158 -2.55 12.11 -17.72
CA ASN A 158 -1.78 12.03 -18.98
C ASN A 158 -2.67 11.78 -20.22
N GLY A 159 -3.87 12.36 -20.24
CA GLY A 159 -4.85 12.22 -21.33
C GLY A 159 -5.69 10.93 -21.31
N LYS A 160 -5.49 10.04 -20.34
CA LYS A 160 -6.29 8.81 -20.19
C LYS A 160 -7.34 8.98 -19.08
N PRO A 161 -8.59 8.51 -19.27
CA PRO A 161 -9.60 8.51 -18.22
C PRO A 161 -9.18 7.56 -17.09
N VAL A 162 -9.44 7.98 -15.86
CA VAL A 162 -9.24 7.18 -14.64
C VAL A 162 -10.57 7.04 -13.89
N HIS A 163 -10.69 5.98 -13.11
CA HIS A 163 -11.87 5.66 -12.33
C HIS A 163 -11.59 5.80 -10.84
N THR A 164 -12.66 5.94 -10.06
CA THR A 164 -12.60 5.89 -8.60
C THR A 164 -11.88 4.62 -8.14
N GLY A 165 -10.96 4.76 -7.19
CA GLY A 165 -10.16 3.64 -6.67
C GLY A 165 -8.84 3.39 -7.40
N ASP A 166 -8.63 3.99 -8.58
CA ASP A 166 -7.38 3.84 -9.32
C ASP A 166 -6.18 4.39 -8.53
N ARG A 167 -5.04 3.70 -8.62
CA ARG A 167 -3.77 4.15 -8.03
C ARG A 167 -3.04 5.07 -8.98
N ILE A 168 -2.93 6.33 -8.61
CA ILE A 168 -2.33 7.39 -9.42
C ILE A 168 -1.02 7.85 -8.77
N PRO A 169 0.09 7.96 -9.52
CA PRO A 169 1.33 8.53 -9.01
C PRO A 169 1.13 9.94 -8.45
N ARG A 170 1.69 10.24 -7.27
CA ARG A 170 1.58 11.56 -6.63
C ARG A 170 2.10 12.70 -7.52
N ASP A 171 3.07 12.42 -8.37
CA ASP A 171 3.68 13.40 -9.28
C ASP A 171 2.87 13.67 -10.55
N ALA A 172 1.87 12.85 -10.84
CA ALA A 172 1.00 13.01 -12.00
C ALA A 172 0.10 14.24 -11.88
N ILE A 173 -0.17 14.89 -13.02
CA ILE A 173 -1.09 16.03 -13.11
C ILE A 173 -2.47 15.50 -13.52
N LEU A 174 -3.47 15.75 -12.67
CA LEU A 174 -4.85 15.37 -12.89
C LEU A 174 -5.58 16.53 -13.58
N VAL A 175 -6.30 16.23 -14.65
CA VAL A 175 -7.14 17.19 -15.38
C VAL A 175 -8.59 16.80 -15.15
N ILE A 176 -9.37 17.71 -14.56
CA ILE A 176 -10.78 17.47 -14.24
C ILE A 176 -11.62 17.85 -15.46
N GLN A 177 -12.50 16.95 -15.90
CA GLN A 177 -13.51 17.23 -16.91
C GLN A 177 -14.74 17.82 -16.23
N VAL A 178 -15.07 19.06 -16.58
CA VAL A 178 -16.13 19.84 -15.93
C VAL A 178 -17.19 20.23 -16.94
N GLY A 179 -18.46 20.28 -16.54
CA GLY A 179 -19.52 20.79 -17.39
C GLY A 179 -19.47 22.32 -17.56
N ASP A 180 -19.67 22.78 -18.78
CA ASP A 180 -19.70 24.19 -19.18
C ASP A 180 -21.04 24.90 -18.89
N GLY A 181 -22.09 24.16 -18.52
CA GLY A 181 -23.43 24.69 -18.30
C GLY A 181 -24.24 24.91 -19.56
N THR A 182 -23.88 24.33 -20.71
CA THR A 182 -24.67 24.45 -21.95
C THR A 182 -25.91 23.56 -21.97
N ARG A 183 -26.05 22.63 -21.01
CA ARG A 183 -27.23 21.78 -20.90
C ARG A 183 -28.37 22.54 -20.22
N ASN A 184 -29.18 23.25 -21.00
CA ASN A 184 -30.41 23.87 -20.52
C ASN A 184 -31.52 22.82 -20.41
N TYR A 185 -32.04 22.60 -19.21
CA TYR A 185 -33.25 21.78 -18.95
C TYR A 185 -34.52 22.37 -19.59
N ALA A 186 -34.48 23.61 -20.07
CA ALA A 186 -35.62 24.33 -20.63
C ALA A 186 -36.02 23.96 -22.07
N ASP A 187 -35.29 23.06 -22.74
CA ASP A 187 -35.55 22.73 -24.16
C ASP A 187 -36.60 21.62 -24.36
N THR A 188 -36.96 20.88 -23.30
CA THR A 188 -37.96 19.79 -23.39
C THR A 188 -39.41 20.29 -23.22
N THR A 189 -39.63 21.53 -22.79
CA THR A 189 -40.98 22.07 -22.50
C THR A 189 -41.59 22.90 -23.63
N LEU A 190 -40.95 22.93 -24.81
CA LEU A 190 -41.44 23.67 -25.99
C LEU A 190 -41.95 22.75 -27.11
N ILE A 191 -42.44 21.56 -26.75
CA ILE A 191 -43.33 20.82 -27.66
C ILE A 191 -44.71 21.46 -27.49
N ASP A 192 -45.05 22.34 -28.44
CA ASP A 192 -46.37 22.96 -28.60
C ASP A 192 -47.45 21.88 -28.44
N GLN A 193 -48.34 22.06 -27.47
CA GLN A 193 -49.41 21.13 -27.13
C GLN A 193 -50.67 21.38 -27.98
N ASP A 194 -50.49 22.06 -29.12
CA ASP A 194 -51.56 22.76 -29.82
C ASP A 194 -51.88 22.14 -31.20
N GLU A 195 -51.18 21.07 -31.61
CA GLU A 195 -51.38 20.43 -32.92
C GLU A 195 -51.74 18.94 -32.79
N PHE A 196 -52.82 18.65 -32.08
CA PHE A 196 -53.54 17.38 -32.25
C PHE A 196 -55.05 17.59 -32.16
N ASP A 197 -55.56 18.50 -32.99
CA ASP A 197 -56.99 18.65 -33.24
C ASP A 197 -57.33 17.91 -34.55
N GLY A 198 -58.09 16.81 -34.44
CA GLY A 198 -58.82 16.22 -35.58
C GLY A 198 -58.25 14.94 -36.21
N VAL A 199 -58.02 13.89 -35.43
CA VAL A 199 -58.09 12.51 -35.97
C VAL A 199 -59.28 11.81 -35.34
N ASP A 200 -60.38 11.72 -36.09
CA ASP A 200 -61.53 10.89 -35.77
C ASP A 200 -61.11 9.42 -35.74
N VAL A 201 -61.09 8.82 -34.54
CA VAL A 201 -60.89 7.38 -34.35
C VAL A 201 -62.27 6.71 -34.48
N PRO A 202 -62.48 5.79 -35.44
CA PRO A 202 -63.72 5.02 -35.48
C PRO A 202 -63.79 4.08 -34.27
N GLU A 203 -64.93 4.10 -33.57
CA GLU A 203 -65.31 3.06 -32.62
C GLU A 203 -65.72 1.78 -33.38
N ASP A 204 -65.52 0.63 -32.73
CA ASP A 204 -65.76 -0.76 -33.15
C ASP A 204 -64.61 -1.40 -33.96
N ASP A 205 -64.03 -2.54 -33.59
CA ASP A 205 -64.64 -3.72 -32.96
C ASP A 205 -63.61 -4.49 -32.11
N LYS A 206 -64.14 -5.15 -31.08
CA LYS A 206 -63.43 -5.89 -30.04
C LYS A 206 -62.90 -7.22 -30.60
N SER A 207 -61.64 -7.56 -30.36
CA SER A 207 -61.31 -8.87 -29.78
C SER A 207 -59.85 -8.96 -29.35
N ALA A 208 -59.68 -9.56 -28.17
CA ALA A 208 -58.46 -10.18 -27.64
C ALA A 208 -57.26 -9.28 -27.37
N ASN A 209 -57.16 -8.82 -26.13
CA ASN A 209 -55.98 -9.06 -25.30
C ASN A 209 -56.40 -8.89 -23.84
N ASP A 210 -56.54 -10.03 -23.15
CA ASP A 210 -56.59 -10.05 -21.70
C ASP A 210 -55.21 -9.57 -21.22
N GLU A 211 -55.20 -8.47 -20.48
CA GLU A 211 -54.03 -7.91 -19.82
C GLU A 211 -53.67 -8.82 -18.64
N ASP A 212 -52.64 -9.64 -18.78
CA ASP A 212 -52.04 -10.33 -17.64
C ASP A 212 -51.21 -9.32 -16.84
N ASP A 213 -51.77 -8.89 -15.71
CA ASP A 213 -51.14 -8.06 -14.70
C ASP A 213 -50.06 -8.90 -13.97
N TYR A 214 -48.77 -8.67 -14.26
CA TYR A 214 -47.68 -9.42 -13.62
C TYR A 214 -47.41 -8.89 -12.20
N GLU A 215 -48.13 -9.42 -11.21
CA GLU A 215 -47.84 -9.20 -9.79
C GLU A 215 -46.63 -10.06 -9.37
N TYR A 216 -45.47 -9.45 -9.13
CA TYR A 216 -44.29 -10.15 -8.61
C TYR A 216 -44.47 -10.48 -7.11
N GLU A 217 -44.86 -11.72 -6.83
CA GLU A 217 -44.93 -12.25 -5.47
C GLU A 217 -43.53 -12.69 -4.99
N TYR A 218 -42.86 -11.89 -4.15
CA TYR A 218 -41.60 -12.28 -3.52
C TYR A 218 -41.84 -13.35 -2.45
N LYS A 219 -41.58 -14.62 -2.80
CA LYS A 219 -41.58 -15.73 -1.84
C LYS A 219 -40.19 -15.89 -1.23
N TRP A 220 -40.01 -15.40 0.00
CA TRP A 220 -38.80 -15.66 0.78
C TRP A 220 -38.87 -17.05 1.41
N GLU A 221 -37.89 -17.89 1.13
CA GLU A 221 -37.65 -19.13 1.87
C GLU A 221 -36.61 -18.85 2.95
N VAL A 222 -36.99 -19.05 4.21
CA VAL A 222 -36.11 -18.81 5.36
C VAL A 222 -35.07 -19.91 5.40
N VAL A 223 -33.83 -19.59 5.04
CA VAL A 223 -32.70 -20.50 5.19
C VAL A 223 -32.35 -20.63 6.68
N PRO A 224 -32.40 -21.83 7.28
CA PRO A 224 -32.00 -22.01 8.67
C PRO A 224 -30.49 -21.73 8.82
N GLU A 225 -30.14 -21.05 9.91
CA GLU A 225 -28.84 -20.39 10.17
C GLU A 225 -27.65 -21.36 10.41
N ASP A 226 -27.83 -22.67 10.21
CA ASP A 226 -26.92 -23.70 10.72
C ASP A 226 -26.28 -24.58 9.64
N GLN A 227 -25.99 -24.05 8.44
CA GLN A 227 -25.12 -24.77 7.48
C GLN A 227 -23.99 -23.89 6.97
N ASP A 228 -22.76 -24.32 7.28
CA ASP A 228 -21.50 -23.76 6.82
C ASP A 228 -21.52 -23.51 5.30
N VAL A 229 -21.41 -22.25 4.91
CA VAL A 229 -21.29 -21.81 3.51
C VAL A 229 -19.87 -22.17 3.04
N PRO A 230 -19.67 -23.02 2.02
CA PRO A 230 -18.36 -23.20 1.45
C PRO A 230 -17.94 -21.92 0.69
N ASP A 231 -16.76 -21.40 1.04
CA ASP A 231 -16.08 -20.28 0.37
C ASP A 231 -15.73 -20.64 -1.08
N ALA A 232 -16.67 -20.46 -2.02
CA ALA A 232 -16.37 -20.35 -3.45
C ALA A 232 -17.60 -19.83 -4.21
N ILE A 233 -17.65 -18.54 -4.50
CA ILE A 233 -18.43 -18.02 -5.62
C ILE A 233 -17.52 -18.13 -6.84
N GLU A 234 -17.64 -19.23 -7.58
CA GLU A 234 -17.07 -19.32 -8.92
C GLU A 234 -17.97 -18.49 -9.84
N GLU A 235 -17.48 -17.35 -10.32
CA GLU A 235 -18.17 -16.53 -11.31
C GLU A 235 -18.34 -17.35 -12.61
N ARG A 236 -19.57 -17.82 -12.89
CA ARG A 236 -19.89 -18.36 -14.22
C ARG A 236 -20.00 -17.19 -15.21
N PRO A 237 -19.38 -17.28 -16.40
CA PRO A 237 -19.40 -16.20 -17.37
C PRO A 237 -20.79 -16.03 -18.01
N LEU A 238 -21.08 -14.78 -18.36
CA LEU A 238 -22.30 -14.30 -19.02
C LEU A 238 -22.24 -14.60 -20.53
N ASP A 239 -22.40 -15.85 -20.92
CA ASP A 239 -22.52 -16.23 -22.33
C ASP A 239 -23.30 -17.52 -22.54
N GLU A 240 -24.60 -17.52 -22.22
CA GLU A 240 -25.51 -18.51 -22.79
C GLU A 240 -26.90 -17.89 -22.99
N ALA A 241 -27.04 -17.12 -24.07
CA ALA A 241 -28.34 -16.79 -24.63
C ALA A 241 -28.89 -18.05 -25.31
N THR A 242 -29.85 -18.71 -24.68
CA THR A 242 -30.63 -19.79 -25.30
C THR A 242 -31.68 -19.19 -26.23
N GLU A 243 -31.48 -19.39 -27.54
CA GLU A 243 -32.52 -19.17 -28.57
C GLU A 243 -33.68 -20.17 -28.35
N PRO A 244 -34.95 -19.78 -28.65
CA PRO A 244 -36.08 -20.69 -28.56
C PRO A 244 -36.11 -21.69 -29.72
N GLU A 245 -36.28 -22.98 -29.41
CA GLU A 245 -36.46 -24.05 -30.40
C GLU A 245 -37.75 -23.85 -31.24
N GLU A 246 -37.59 -23.72 -32.56
CA GLU A 246 -38.66 -23.91 -33.53
C GLU A 246 -38.99 -25.41 -33.66
N GLN A 247 -40.16 -25.84 -33.17
CA GLN A 247 -40.72 -27.14 -33.53
C GLN A 247 -41.41 -27.07 -34.89
N GLY A 248 -40.68 -27.51 -35.92
CA GLY A 248 -41.24 -27.84 -37.23
C GLY A 248 -42.06 -29.13 -37.16
N GLY A 249 -43.38 -29.01 -37.36
CA GLY A 249 -44.27 -30.14 -37.62
C GLY A 249 -44.36 -30.44 -39.12
N GLU A 250 -43.94 -31.63 -39.54
CA GLU A 250 -44.19 -32.16 -40.89
C GLU A 250 -45.13 -33.36 -40.86
N LYS A 251 -46.37 -33.09 -41.28
CA LYS A 251 -47.25 -33.81 -42.22
C LYS A 251 -47.59 -35.31 -42.07
N SER A 252 -48.92 -35.51 -42.09
CA SER A 252 -49.71 -36.48 -42.87
C SER A 252 -49.59 -37.98 -42.57
N GLU A 253 -50.68 -38.54 -42.03
CA GLU A 253 -51.57 -39.53 -42.70
C GLU A 253 -52.98 -39.47 -42.09
#